data_AF-A0A094KUY1-F1
#
_entry.id   AF-A0A094KUY1-F1
#
_cell.length_a   1.000
_cell.length_b   1.000
_cell.length_c   1.000
_cell.angle_alpha   90.00
_cell.angle_beta   90.00
_cell.angle_gamma   90.00
#
_symmetry.space_group_name_H-M   'P 1'
#
loop_
_entity.id
_entity.type
_entity.pdbx_description
1 polymer ?
#
loop_
_entity_poly.entity_id
_entity_poly.type
_entity_poly.pdbx_seq_one_letter_code
_entity_poly.pdbx_strand_id
1 'polypeptide(L)'
;MMHGLLDKNFVKELKADGTYNETSFNREYGSRWSGTKDGAFFDAEIFTKYRMLGHAEFSPDGRSSKDTFYIFGIDVARHRAQTVVVIIKVTLNQTTGLWDKRVVNMHVYEDAHFDDQCGEIKYLFNIFRPRAIVIDGTGLGTGLIDPLVKRTEYNGIVYEPFGVISEKHKEDYEQFIQPDTIPVLYIIKADPAMNSAMHSNIYAQLVGGRMKFLIDERTAKTKFASRKN
;
A
#
# COMPACT_ATOMS: atom_id res chain seq x y z
N MET A 1 -16.73 0.29 -45.90
CA MET A 1 -16.74 0.06 -44.44
C MET A 1 -15.27 -0.03 -44.03
N MET A 2 -14.69 1.08 -43.59
CA MET A 2 -13.24 1.19 -43.39
C MET A 2 -12.89 0.58 -42.03
N HIS A 3 -12.11 -0.50 -42.05
CA HIS A 3 -11.75 -1.30 -40.89
C HIS A 3 -10.92 -0.49 -39.89
N GLY A 4 -11.48 -0.05 -38.75
CA GLY A 4 -10.80 0.19 -37.47
C GLY A 4 -9.49 1.00 -37.43
N LEU A 5 -9.11 1.69 -38.50
CA LEU A 5 -7.88 2.48 -38.60
C LEU A 5 -8.14 3.88 -38.07
N LEU A 6 -7.19 4.40 -37.30
CA LEU A 6 -7.23 5.76 -36.78
C LEU A 6 -7.07 6.78 -37.91
N ASP A 7 -7.83 7.86 -37.82
CA ASP A 7 -7.77 8.96 -38.76
C ASP A 7 -6.39 9.66 -38.72
N LYS A 8 -5.87 10.00 -39.90
CA LYS A 8 -4.53 10.62 -40.02
C LYS A 8 -4.47 12.02 -39.44
N ASN A 9 -5.56 12.78 -39.51
CA ASN A 9 -5.65 14.12 -38.93
C ASN A 9 -5.74 14.02 -37.40
N PHE A 10 -6.52 13.06 -36.88
CA PHE A 10 -6.55 12.77 -35.44
C PHE A 10 -5.14 12.50 -34.88
N VAL A 11 -4.35 11.65 -35.54
CA VAL A 11 -2.96 11.36 -35.09
C VAL A 11 -2.06 12.60 -35.16
N LYS A 12 -2.25 13.47 -36.16
CA LYS A 12 -1.47 14.71 -36.29
C LYS A 12 -1.82 15.74 -35.22
N GLU A 13 -3.11 15.92 -34.94
CA GLU A 13 -3.60 16.80 -33.89
C GLU A 13 -3.12 16.33 -32.51
N LEU A 14 -3.20 15.03 -32.23
CA LEU A 14 -2.71 14.44 -31.00
C LEU A 14 -1.20 14.67 -30.79
N LYS A 15 -0.39 14.62 -31.87
CA LYS A 15 1.05 14.90 -31.84
C LYS A 15 1.40 16.38 -31.72
N ALA A 16 0.48 17.27 -32.10
CA ALA A 16 0.67 18.72 -32.03
C ALA A 16 0.17 19.33 -30.71
N ASP A 17 -0.52 18.54 -29.87
CA ASP A 17 -1.02 18.96 -28.56
C ASP A 17 0.14 19.32 -27.61
N GLY A 18 0.00 20.41 -26.86
CA GLY A 18 1.02 20.86 -25.89
C GLY A 18 1.23 19.91 -24.71
N THR A 19 0.33 18.94 -24.52
CA THR A 19 0.42 17.86 -23.54
C THR A 19 0.93 16.55 -24.15
N TYR A 20 1.32 16.55 -25.43
CA TYR A 20 1.79 15.36 -26.12
C TYR A 20 2.96 14.70 -25.38
N ASN A 21 2.78 13.42 -25.07
CA ASN A 21 3.81 12.57 -24.50
C ASN A 21 4.12 11.42 -25.48
N GLU A 22 5.31 11.46 -26.06
CA GLU A 22 5.76 10.46 -27.03
C GLU A 22 5.76 9.03 -26.45
N THR A 23 6.08 8.88 -25.17
CA THR A 23 6.07 7.57 -24.50
C THR A 23 4.65 7.02 -24.36
N SER A 24 3.69 7.84 -23.93
CA SER A 24 2.28 7.46 -23.89
C SER A 24 1.75 7.15 -25.29
N PHE A 25 2.06 7.98 -26.28
CA PHE A 25 1.65 7.74 -27.67
C PHE A 25 2.22 6.43 -28.21
N ASN A 26 3.50 6.15 -27.96
CA ASN A 26 4.15 4.91 -28.38
C ASN A 26 3.56 3.68 -27.70
N ARG A 27 3.13 3.78 -26.44
CA ARG A 27 2.46 2.69 -25.72
C ARG A 27 1.06 2.43 -26.27
N GLU A 28 0.25 3.48 -26.41
CA GLU A 28 -1.16 3.36 -26.82
C GLU A 28 -1.32 3.09 -28.33
N TYR A 29 -0.50 3.71 -29.18
CA TYR A 29 -0.65 3.67 -30.65
C TYR A 29 0.49 2.97 -31.37
N GLY A 30 1.67 2.90 -30.78
CA GLY A 30 2.83 2.21 -31.35
C GLY A 30 3.02 0.78 -30.87
N SER A 31 2.23 0.33 -29.88
CA SER A 31 2.43 -0.93 -29.14
C SER A 31 3.87 -1.13 -28.65
N ARG A 32 4.58 -0.02 -28.40
CA ARG A 32 5.95 -0.02 -27.88
C ARG A 32 5.88 0.17 -26.39
N TRP A 33 6.15 -0.91 -25.67
CA TRP A 33 6.35 -0.90 -24.23
C TRP A 33 7.77 -0.42 -23.97
N SER A 34 7.93 0.84 -23.60
CA SER A 34 9.17 1.29 -22.95
C SER A 34 9.14 0.85 -21.48
N GLY A 35 10.31 0.63 -20.91
CA GLY A 35 10.46 0.27 -19.49
C GLY A 35 10.16 1.44 -18.56
N THR A 36 11.04 1.67 -17.59
CA THR A 36 10.95 2.79 -16.65
C THR A 36 10.79 4.12 -17.42
N LYS A 37 9.79 4.94 -17.04
CA LYS A 37 9.60 6.29 -17.60
C LYS A 37 10.86 7.11 -17.34
N ASP A 38 11.35 7.83 -18.35
CA ASP A 38 12.52 8.69 -18.19
C ASP A 38 12.27 9.72 -17.07
N GLY A 39 13.23 9.84 -16.14
CA GLY A 39 13.10 10.61 -14.90
C GLY A 39 12.24 10.00 -13.78
N ALA A 40 11.81 8.73 -13.87
CA ALA A 40 11.14 8.08 -12.74
C ALA A 40 12.10 7.91 -11.55
N PHE A 41 11.62 8.26 -10.35
CA PHE A 41 12.40 8.14 -9.12
C PHE A 41 12.69 6.68 -8.74
N PHE A 42 11.82 5.77 -9.16
CA PHE A 42 11.90 4.35 -8.87
C PHE A 42 12.15 3.56 -10.15
N ASP A 43 13.15 2.68 -10.11
CA ASP A 43 13.45 1.74 -11.18
C ASP A 43 12.64 0.45 -11.02
N ALA A 44 11.84 0.10 -12.03
CA ALA A 44 11.03 -1.11 -12.05
C ALA A 44 11.87 -2.41 -11.96
N GLU A 45 13.12 -2.38 -12.41
CA GLU A 45 14.01 -3.55 -12.32
C GLU A 45 14.34 -3.91 -10.87
N ILE A 46 14.50 -2.90 -10.00
CA ILE A 46 14.77 -3.09 -8.57
C ILE A 46 13.60 -3.82 -7.89
N PHE A 47 12.35 -3.45 -8.21
CA PHE A 47 11.19 -4.16 -7.67
C PHE A 47 11.16 -5.61 -8.15
N THR A 48 11.38 -5.82 -9.45
CA THR A 48 11.40 -7.16 -10.06
C THR A 48 12.45 -8.06 -9.41
N LYS A 49 13.66 -7.53 -9.18
CA LYS A 49 14.75 -8.24 -8.48
C LYS A 49 14.34 -8.73 -7.09
N TYR A 50 13.55 -7.95 -6.35
CA TYR A 50 13.17 -8.27 -4.97
C TYR A 50 11.78 -8.92 -4.82
N ARG A 51 11.15 -9.33 -5.93
CA ARG A 51 9.98 -10.23 -5.93
C ARG A 51 10.41 -11.66 -5.61
N MET A 52 10.51 -11.99 -4.32
CA MET A 52 11.05 -13.27 -3.84
C MET A 52 10.05 -14.06 -2.99
N LEU A 53 8.96 -13.44 -2.54
CA LEU A 53 7.99 -14.07 -1.64
C LEU A 53 7.03 -14.94 -2.47
N GLY A 54 6.99 -16.24 -2.18
CA GLY A 54 6.22 -17.20 -2.97
C GLY A 54 4.74 -17.29 -2.61
N HIS A 55 4.36 -16.78 -1.44
CA HIS A 55 3.01 -16.91 -0.89
C HIS A 55 2.62 -15.61 -0.20
N ALA A 56 1.37 -15.19 -0.41
CA ALA A 56 0.77 -14.14 0.39
C ALA A 56 0.44 -14.66 1.79
N GLU A 57 0.52 -13.80 2.80
CA GLU A 57 0.08 -14.12 4.15
C GLU A 57 -1.36 -13.61 4.36
N PHE A 58 -2.28 -14.52 4.71
CA PHE A 58 -3.67 -14.20 5.07
C PHE A 58 -3.91 -14.15 6.58
N SER A 59 -2.93 -14.65 7.34
CA SER A 59 -2.85 -14.56 8.79
C SER A 59 -1.37 -14.67 9.19
N PRO A 60 -1.00 -14.27 10.43
CA PRO A 60 0.36 -14.47 10.91
C PRO A 60 0.78 -15.94 10.86
N ASP A 61 2.04 -16.19 10.52
CA ASP A 61 2.65 -17.54 10.52
C ASP A 61 2.95 -18.07 11.94
N GLY A 62 2.36 -17.47 12.98
CA GLY A 62 2.58 -17.80 14.38
C GLY A 62 3.92 -17.36 14.97
N ARG A 63 4.76 -16.63 14.21
CA ARG A 63 6.11 -16.20 14.65
C ARG A 63 6.17 -14.74 15.11
N SER A 64 5.04 -14.19 15.58
CA SER A 64 5.01 -12.85 16.15
C SER A 64 5.87 -12.80 17.42
N SER A 65 6.87 -11.92 17.42
CA SER A 65 7.79 -11.70 18.54
C SER A 65 8.24 -10.25 18.58
N LYS A 66 9.07 -9.86 19.56
CA LYS A 66 9.68 -8.51 19.57
C LYS A 66 10.43 -8.20 18.27
N ASP A 67 11.02 -9.23 17.67
CA ASP A 67 11.88 -9.19 16.49
C ASP A 67 11.12 -9.50 15.19
N THR A 68 9.81 -9.79 15.26
CA THR A 68 8.96 -10.00 14.08
C THR A 68 7.55 -9.52 14.34
N PHE A 69 7.12 -8.52 13.59
CA PHE A 69 5.82 -7.88 13.77
C PHE A 69 5.27 -7.37 12.44
N TYR A 70 3.99 -6.98 12.44
CA TYR A 70 3.32 -6.43 11.27
C TYR A 70 3.13 -4.92 11.42
N ILE A 71 3.16 -4.21 10.30
CA ILE A 71 2.73 -2.82 10.15
C ILE A 71 1.73 -2.78 8.99
N PHE A 72 0.67 -2.01 9.14
CA PHE A 72 -0.18 -1.64 8.01
C PHE A 72 0.20 -0.24 7.51
N GLY A 73 0.34 -0.08 6.21
CA GLY A 73 0.36 1.24 5.55
C GLY A 73 -0.93 1.43 4.77
N ILE A 74 -1.67 2.50 5.03
CA ILE A 74 -2.98 2.75 4.44
C ILE A 74 -2.96 4.07 3.67
N ASP A 75 -3.23 3.98 2.37
CA ASP A 75 -3.52 5.12 1.50
C ASP A 75 -5.04 5.19 1.31
N VAL A 76 -5.64 6.30 1.74
CA VAL A 76 -7.10 6.44 1.87
C VAL A 76 -7.66 7.17 0.67
N ALA A 77 -8.63 6.56 0.00
CA ALA A 77 -9.30 7.15 -1.14
C ALA A 77 -10.80 6.86 -1.17
N ARG A 78 -11.54 7.70 -1.89
CA ARG A 78 -13.01 7.66 -2.08
C ARG A 78 -13.35 8.10 -3.50
N HIS A 79 -14.60 7.90 -3.91
CA HIS A 79 -15.17 8.45 -5.15
C HIS A 79 -14.44 7.97 -6.39
N ARG A 80 -14.60 6.67 -6.69
CA ARG A 80 -13.95 5.97 -7.83
C ARG A 80 -12.43 5.90 -7.74
N ALA A 81 -11.91 6.00 -6.52
CA ALA A 81 -10.52 5.71 -6.19
C ALA A 81 -10.45 4.51 -5.26
N GLN A 82 -9.23 4.00 -5.06
CA GLN A 82 -8.94 2.79 -4.30
C GLN A 82 -8.27 3.13 -2.98
N THR A 83 -8.89 2.73 -1.86
CA THR A 83 -8.17 2.65 -0.59
C THR A 83 -7.32 1.39 -0.60
N VAL A 84 -6.05 1.51 -0.21
CA VAL A 84 -5.11 0.39 -0.22
C VAL A 84 -4.54 0.17 1.17
N VAL A 85 -4.71 -1.04 1.70
CA VAL A 85 -4.06 -1.51 2.93
C VAL A 85 -2.90 -2.42 2.55
N VAL A 86 -1.68 -1.97 2.79
CA VAL A 86 -0.45 -2.72 2.57
C VAL A 86 -0.04 -3.40 3.88
N ILE A 87 0.02 -4.73 3.87
CA ILE A 87 0.43 -5.53 5.03
C ILE A 87 1.93 -5.82 4.92
N ILE A 88 2.69 -5.25 5.86
CA ILE A 88 4.16 -5.35 5.88
C ILE A 88 4.60 -6.15 7.10
N LYS A 89 5.27 -7.27 6.86
CA LYS A 89 5.96 -8.02 7.90
C LYS A 89 7.38 -7.50 8.06
N VAL A 90 7.73 -7.08 9.26
CA VAL A 90 9.04 -6.55 9.62
C VAL A 90 9.75 -7.57 10.49
N THR A 91 10.97 -7.95 10.12
CA THR A 91 11.77 -8.95 10.86
C THR A 91 13.18 -8.43 11.09
N LEU A 92 13.68 -8.52 12.33
CA LEU A 92 15.08 -8.25 12.62
C LEU A 92 15.95 -9.35 12.01
N ASN A 93 16.87 -8.97 11.14
CA ASN A 93 17.89 -9.86 10.65
C ASN A 93 18.99 -9.96 11.72
N GLN A 94 19.04 -11.10 12.42
CA GLN A 94 19.98 -11.33 13.52
C GLN A 94 21.45 -11.31 13.07
N THR A 95 21.73 -11.51 11.77
CA THR A 95 23.09 -11.47 11.23
C THR A 95 23.55 -10.04 10.96
N THR A 96 22.69 -9.20 10.39
CA THR A 96 23.06 -7.83 10.02
C THR A 96 22.66 -6.78 11.06
N GLY A 97 21.80 -7.15 12.02
CA GLY A 97 21.18 -6.22 12.96
C GLY A 97 20.17 -5.26 12.32
N LEU A 98 19.83 -5.46 11.04
CA LEU A 98 18.94 -4.58 10.28
C LEU A 98 17.53 -5.16 10.17
N TRP A 99 16.54 -4.29 10.02
CA TRP A 99 15.14 -4.69 9.84
C TRP A 99 14.82 -4.95 8.36
N ASP A 100 14.47 -6.19 8.04
CA ASP A 100 13.95 -6.60 6.73
C ASP A 100 12.44 -6.38 6.67
N LYS A 101 11.95 -5.81 5.56
CA LYS A 101 10.53 -5.59 5.28
C LYS A 101 10.06 -6.54 4.19
N ARG A 102 8.91 -7.16 4.39
CA ARG A 102 8.25 -8.03 3.42
C ARG A 102 6.83 -7.50 3.22
N VAL A 103 6.50 -7.08 2.00
CA VAL A 103 5.10 -6.79 1.64
C VAL A 103 4.44 -8.14 1.39
N VAL A 104 3.70 -8.62 2.40
CA VAL A 104 3.18 -9.99 2.42
C VAL A 104 1.75 -10.08 1.90
N ASN A 105 1.00 -8.97 1.90
CA ASN A 105 -0.33 -8.90 1.33
C ASN A 105 -0.74 -7.44 1.06
N MET A 106 -1.73 -7.25 0.20
CA MET A 106 -2.37 -5.95 -0.06
C MET A 106 -3.87 -6.15 -0.23
N HIS A 107 -4.66 -5.33 0.45
CA HIS A 107 -6.11 -5.28 0.29
C HIS A 107 -6.50 -3.96 -0.38
N VAL A 108 -7.38 -4.05 -1.36
CA VAL A 108 -7.82 -2.90 -2.17
C VAL A 108 -9.33 -2.79 -2.04
N TYR A 109 -9.79 -1.59 -1.67
CA TYR A 109 -11.20 -1.29 -1.47
C TYR A 109 -11.61 -0.19 -2.45
N GLU A 110 -12.51 -0.52 -3.37
CA GLU A 110 -12.99 0.38 -4.41
C GLU A 110 -14.26 1.10 -3.95
N ASP A 111 -14.23 2.44 -3.98
CA ASP A 111 -15.38 3.32 -3.71
C ASP A 111 -16.17 3.02 -2.42
N ALA A 112 -15.50 2.41 -1.44
CA ALA A 112 -16.11 1.97 -0.18
C ALA A 112 -16.43 3.16 0.74
N HIS A 113 -17.53 3.07 1.51
CA HIS A 113 -17.83 4.05 2.54
C HIS A 113 -16.76 3.99 3.66
N PHE A 114 -16.57 5.09 4.41
CA PHE A 114 -15.55 5.09 5.46
C PHE A 114 -15.86 4.08 6.58
N ASP A 115 -17.14 3.80 6.84
CA ASP A 115 -17.54 2.78 7.81
C ASP A 115 -17.18 1.37 7.34
N ASP A 116 -17.35 1.07 6.04
CA ASP A 116 -16.94 -0.20 5.45
C ASP A 116 -15.42 -0.36 5.49
N GLN A 117 -14.68 0.68 5.09
CA GLN A 117 -13.22 0.71 5.17
C GLN A 117 -12.74 0.52 6.62
N CYS A 118 -13.39 1.17 7.59
CA CYS A 118 -13.09 1.04 9.00
C CYS A 118 -13.32 -0.39 9.51
N GLY A 119 -14.46 -0.99 9.18
CA GLY A 119 -14.80 -2.37 9.53
C GLY A 119 -13.78 -3.38 8.99
N GLU A 120 -13.40 -3.22 7.73
CA GLU A 120 -12.37 -4.02 7.07
C GLU A 120 -10.99 -3.89 7.73
N ILE A 121 -10.56 -2.66 8.04
CA ILE A 121 -9.29 -2.41 8.73
C ILE A 121 -9.29 -3.04 10.13
N LYS A 122 -10.40 -2.93 10.87
CA LYS A 122 -10.55 -3.53 12.20
C LYS A 122 -10.59 -5.06 12.15
N TYR A 123 -11.22 -5.64 11.13
CA TYR A 123 -11.18 -7.07 10.84
C TYR A 123 -9.74 -7.55 10.59
N LEU A 124 -9.00 -6.88 9.70
CA LEU A 124 -7.60 -7.19 9.42
C LEU A 124 -6.70 -7.01 10.66
N PHE A 125 -6.95 -5.98 11.48
CA PHE A 125 -6.24 -5.77 12.73
C PHE A 125 -6.41 -6.97 13.67
N ASN A 126 -7.63 -7.51 13.80
CA ASN A 126 -7.87 -8.66 14.67
C ASN A 126 -7.15 -9.93 14.22
N ILE A 127 -6.91 -10.08 12.92
CA ILE A 127 -6.15 -11.18 12.33
C ILE A 127 -4.64 -11.00 12.53
N PHE A 128 -4.09 -9.86 12.09
CA PHE A 128 -2.65 -9.67 12.01
C PHE A 128 -2.01 -9.07 13.26
N ARG A 129 -2.82 -8.38 14.08
CA ARG A 129 -2.39 -7.64 15.28
C ARG A 129 -1.13 -6.79 15.00
N PRO A 130 -1.18 -5.88 14.01
CA PRO A 130 -0.04 -5.03 13.68
C PRO A 130 0.37 -4.17 14.86
N ARG A 131 1.67 -3.85 14.94
CA ARG A 131 2.22 -2.96 15.97
C ARG A 131 1.78 -1.51 15.74
N ALA A 132 1.55 -1.14 14.49
CA ALA A 132 1.07 0.17 14.11
C ALA A 132 0.27 0.08 12.81
N ILE A 133 -0.76 0.92 12.70
CA ILE A 133 -1.49 1.19 11.48
C ILE A 133 -1.15 2.63 11.09
N VAL A 134 -0.39 2.77 10.01
CA VAL A 134 0.06 4.07 9.49
C VAL A 134 -0.95 4.56 8.46
N ILE A 135 -1.52 5.74 8.68
CA ILE A 135 -2.53 6.34 7.80
C ILE A 135 -2.02 7.72 7.37
N ASP A 136 -2.09 8.02 6.06
CA ASP A 136 -2.00 9.41 5.61
C ASP A 136 -3.23 10.16 6.09
N GLY A 137 -3.08 11.01 7.10
CA GLY A 137 -4.15 11.79 7.70
C GLY A 137 -4.49 13.06 6.92
N THR A 138 -3.88 13.30 5.76
CA THR A 138 -4.14 14.49 4.95
C THR A 138 -5.45 14.33 4.18
N GLY A 139 -6.27 15.38 4.12
CA GLY A 139 -7.51 15.38 3.34
C GLY A 139 -8.49 14.27 3.78
N LEU A 140 -8.78 13.33 2.87
CA LEU A 140 -9.73 12.24 3.09
C LEU A 140 -9.36 11.33 4.26
N GLY A 141 -8.07 11.17 4.56
CA GLY A 141 -7.61 10.29 5.64
C GLY A 141 -8.09 10.71 7.02
N THR A 142 -8.28 12.02 7.27
CA THR A 142 -8.89 12.50 8.52
C THR A 142 -10.31 11.92 8.69
N GLY A 143 -11.07 11.82 7.59
CA GLY A 143 -12.43 11.26 7.62
C GLY A 143 -12.49 9.77 7.95
N LEU A 144 -11.44 8.99 7.64
CA LEU A 144 -11.35 7.57 8.01
C LEU A 144 -10.91 7.39 9.47
N ILE A 145 -10.15 8.33 10.04
CA ILE A 145 -9.68 8.23 11.43
C ILE A 145 -10.85 8.34 12.41
N ASP A 146 -11.82 9.21 12.16
CA ASP A 146 -12.99 9.43 13.02
C ASP A 146 -13.80 8.15 13.34
N PRO A 147 -14.16 7.29 12.38
CA PRO A 147 -14.80 6.01 12.69
C PRO A 147 -13.82 5.01 13.33
N LEU A 148 -12.52 5.06 13.03
CA LEU A 148 -11.53 4.15 13.63
C LEU A 148 -11.36 4.38 15.14
N VAL A 149 -11.41 5.63 15.60
CA VAL A 149 -11.34 5.99 17.03
C VAL A 149 -12.62 5.71 17.80
N LYS A 150 -13.67 5.23 17.12
CA LYS A 150 -14.95 4.85 17.73
C LYS A 150 -15.11 3.33 17.73
N ARG A 151 -16.04 2.86 18.54
CA ARG A 151 -16.53 1.48 18.46
C ARG A 151 -17.31 1.33 17.16
N THR A 152 -17.05 0.23 16.44
CA THR A 152 -17.64 -0.02 15.13
C THR A 152 -18.17 -1.45 15.11
N GLU A 153 -19.41 -1.64 14.68
CA GLU A 153 -19.94 -2.96 14.38
C GLU A 153 -19.73 -3.24 12.89
N TYR A 154 -19.16 -4.40 12.58
CA TYR A 154 -18.95 -4.84 11.21
C TYR A 154 -19.07 -6.37 11.13
N ASN A 155 -19.90 -6.86 10.22
CA ASN A 155 -20.23 -8.29 10.07
C ASN A 155 -20.67 -8.97 11.38
N GLY A 156 -21.47 -8.27 12.20
CA GLY A 156 -21.99 -8.78 13.48
C GLY A 156 -20.95 -8.88 14.60
N ILE A 157 -19.73 -8.36 14.37
CA ILE A 157 -18.67 -8.28 15.37
C ILE A 157 -18.49 -6.81 15.75
N VAL A 158 -18.46 -6.53 17.05
CA VAL A 158 -18.18 -5.22 17.59
C VAL A 158 -16.68 -5.10 17.84
N TYR A 159 -16.06 -4.09 17.25
CA TYR A 159 -14.63 -3.84 17.35
C TYR A 159 -14.33 -2.63 18.24
N GLU A 160 -13.29 -2.76 19.05
CA GLU A 160 -12.82 -1.75 20.00
C GLU A 160 -12.32 -0.48 19.29
N PRO A 161 -12.46 0.70 19.92
CA PRO A 161 -11.90 1.94 19.40
C PRO A 161 -10.38 1.89 19.31
N PHE A 162 -9.81 2.48 18.27
CA PHE A 162 -8.36 2.63 18.14
C PHE A 162 -7.87 3.97 18.68
N GLY A 163 -6.70 3.97 19.30
CA GLY A 163 -6.05 5.15 19.86
C GLY A 163 -4.88 5.61 18.99
N VAL A 164 -4.67 6.92 18.96
CA VAL A 164 -3.57 7.57 18.23
C VAL A 164 -2.28 7.50 19.05
N ILE A 165 -1.22 7.01 18.43
CA ILE A 165 0.13 6.86 19.02
C ILE A 165 1.16 7.84 18.45
N SER A 166 0.84 8.53 17.36
CA SER A 166 1.69 9.59 16.81
C SER A 166 1.62 10.84 17.69
N GLU A 167 2.73 11.20 18.34
CA GLU A 167 2.81 12.31 19.32
C GLU A 167 2.19 13.61 18.81
N LYS A 168 2.49 13.99 17.56
CA LYS A 168 2.00 15.24 16.93
C LYS A 168 0.48 15.37 16.80
N HIS A 169 -0.25 14.26 16.87
CA HIS A 169 -1.69 14.23 16.62
C HIS A 169 -2.46 13.58 17.77
N LYS A 170 -1.78 13.19 18.85
CA LYS A 170 -2.40 12.45 19.94
C LYS A 170 -3.44 13.31 20.67
N GLU A 171 -3.09 14.56 20.99
CA GLU A 171 -3.93 15.52 21.72
C GLU A 171 -5.29 15.76 21.06
N ASP A 172 -5.33 15.81 19.72
CA ASP A 172 -6.56 16.00 18.93
C ASP A 172 -7.62 14.92 19.21
N TYR A 173 -7.19 13.73 19.65
CA TYR A 173 -8.06 12.56 19.84
C TYR A 173 -8.14 12.07 21.29
N GLU A 174 -7.50 12.74 22.26
CA GLU A 174 -7.50 12.31 23.67
C GLU A 174 -8.91 12.21 24.26
N GLN A 175 -9.80 13.12 23.87
CA GLN A 175 -11.20 13.14 24.29
C GLN A 175 -12.02 11.93 23.83
N PHE A 176 -11.55 11.16 22.84
CA PHE A 176 -12.24 9.98 22.33
C PHE A 176 -11.73 8.66 22.94
N ILE A 177 -10.69 8.73 23.78
CA ILE A 177 -10.12 7.56 24.45
C ILE A 177 -11.15 6.96 25.42
N GLN A 178 -11.34 5.66 25.30
CA GLN A 178 -12.19 4.81 26.14
C GLN A 178 -11.29 3.80 26.89
N PRO A 179 -11.79 3.16 27.97
CA PRO A 179 -11.00 2.22 28.75
C PRO A 179 -10.42 1.03 27.96
N ASP A 180 -11.10 0.61 26.89
CA ASP A 180 -10.72 -0.49 25.99
C ASP A 180 -10.05 -0.01 24.70
N THR A 181 -9.67 1.28 24.60
CA THR A 181 -9.01 1.82 23.41
C THR A 181 -7.67 1.14 23.15
N ILE A 182 -7.48 0.67 21.92
CA ILE A 182 -6.26 -0.01 21.48
C ILE A 182 -5.30 1.01 20.85
N PRO A 183 -4.14 1.32 21.46
CA PRO A 183 -3.20 2.30 20.93
C PRO A 183 -2.43 1.75 19.72
N VAL A 184 -2.84 2.12 18.50
CA VAL A 184 -2.27 1.55 17.27
C VAL A 184 -2.17 2.51 16.08
N LEU A 185 -2.93 3.61 16.05
CA LEU A 185 -2.98 4.52 14.89
C LEU A 185 -1.79 5.47 14.87
N TYR A 186 -0.98 5.41 13.83
CA TYR A 186 0.08 6.37 13.57
C TYR A 186 -0.31 7.27 12.40
N ILE A 187 -0.63 8.53 12.69
CA ILE A 187 -1.09 9.47 11.68
C ILE A 187 0.12 10.18 11.08
N ILE A 188 0.18 10.23 9.74
CA ILE A 188 1.16 11.02 8.99
C ILE A 188 0.41 12.12 8.25
N LYS A 189 0.73 13.38 8.50
CA LYS A 189 0.33 14.50 7.65
C LYS A 189 1.59 15.06 7.00
N ALA A 190 1.84 14.67 5.75
CA ALA A 190 3.12 14.90 5.11
C ALA A 190 3.24 16.24 4.40
N ASP A 191 4.24 17.03 4.83
CA ASP A 191 4.72 18.18 4.06
C ASP A 191 5.65 17.70 2.91
N PRO A 192 5.97 18.57 1.94
CA PRO A 192 6.82 18.21 0.81
C PRO A 192 8.22 17.70 1.20
N ALA A 193 8.79 18.19 2.30
CA ALA A 193 10.11 17.77 2.77
C ALA A 193 10.06 16.35 3.38
N MET A 194 9.05 16.08 4.21
CA MET A 194 8.81 14.75 4.76
C MET A 194 8.49 13.74 3.66
N ASN A 195 7.67 14.11 2.67
CA ASN A 195 7.40 13.25 1.51
C ASN A 195 8.69 12.88 0.76
N SER A 196 9.55 13.87 0.48
CA SER A 196 10.83 13.65 -0.18
C SER A 196 11.77 12.74 0.63
N ALA A 197 11.79 12.90 1.96
CA ALA A 197 12.56 12.06 2.86
C ALA A 197 12.03 10.61 2.90
N MET A 198 10.70 10.42 2.92
CA MET A 198 10.08 9.10 2.86
C MET A 198 10.41 8.37 1.55
N HIS A 199 10.30 9.04 0.41
CA HIS A 199 10.69 8.46 -0.89
C HIS A 199 12.16 8.05 -0.90
N SER A 200 13.06 8.92 -0.42
CA SER A 200 14.49 8.64 -0.34
C SER A 200 14.81 7.46 0.58
N ASN A 201 14.11 7.34 1.70
CA ASN A 201 14.26 6.20 2.61
C ASN A 201 13.82 4.90 1.94
N ILE A 202 12.63 4.86 1.33
CA ILE A 202 12.14 3.67 0.62
C ILE A 202 13.14 3.24 -0.46
N TYR A 203 13.66 4.20 -1.25
CA TYR A 203 14.68 3.93 -2.25
C TYR A 203 15.94 3.29 -1.64
N ALA A 204 16.46 3.84 -0.55
CA ALA A 204 17.61 3.26 0.16
C ALA A 204 17.33 1.86 0.72
N GLN A 205 16.11 1.58 1.19
CA GLN A 205 15.72 0.24 1.63
C GLN A 205 15.67 -0.76 0.46
N LEU A 206 15.16 -0.32 -0.69
CA LEU A 206 15.06 -1.12 -1.90
C LEU A 206 16.44 -1.45 -2.46
N VAL A 207 17.29 -0.45 -2.70
CA VAL A 207 18.65 -0.65 -3.21
C VAL A 207 19.44 -1.59 -2.29
N GLY A 208 19.30 -1.42 -0.97
CA GLY A 208 19.92 -2.29 0.03
C GLY A 208 19.32 -3.71 0.16
N GLY A 209 18.32 -4.06 -0.64
CA GLY A 209 17.69 -5.40 -0.63
C GLY A 209 16.92 -5.73 0.64
N ARG A 210 16.52 -4.70 1.40
CA ARG A 210 15.80 -4.82 2.68
C ARG A 210 14.29 -4.76 2.52
N MET A 211 13.79 -4.69 1.29
CA MET A 211 12.37 -4.82 0.96
C MET A 211 12.16 -5.99 0.01
N LYS A 212 11.16 -6.82 0.29
CA LYS A 212 10.84 -8.01 -0.49
C LYS A 212 9.36 -8.02 -0.83
N PHE A 213 9.03 -8.49 -2.03
CA PHE A 213 7.69 -8.46 -2.59
C PHE A 213 7.25 -9.86 -3.04
N LEU A 214 5.94 -10.01 -3.24
CA LEU A 214 5.35 -11.20 -3.85
C LEU A 214 5.82 -11.38 -5.29
N ILE A 215 6.11 -12.63 -5.65
CA ILE A 215 6.34 -13.02 -7.05
C ILE A 215 5.11 -12.66 -7.90
N ASP A 216 5.34 -12.41 -9.19
CA ASP A 216 4.24 -12.21 -10.12
C ASP A 216 3.40 -13.49 -10.28
N GLU A 217 2.14 -13.30 -10.70
CA GLU A 217 1.17 -14.38 -10.83
C GLU A 217 1.62 -15.49 -11.78
N ARG A 218 2.30 -15.15 -12.88
CA ARG A 218 2.79 -16.13 -13.85
C ARG A 218 3.86 -17.01 -13.21
N THR A 219 4.83 -16.41 -12.51
CA THR A 219 5.85 -17.15 -11.76
C THR A 219 5.22 -18.03 -10.67
N ALA A 220 4.21 -17.52 -9.97
CA ALA A 220 3.48 -18.28 -8.95
C ALA A 220 2.77 -19.51 -9.54
N LYS A 221 2.01 -19.32 -10.62
CA LYS A 221 1.31 -20.40 -11.34
C LYS A 221 2.26 -21.52 -11.77
N THR A 222 3.41 -21.18 -12.34
CA THR A 222 4.43 -22.16 -12.75
C THR A 222 4.97 -22.95 -11.55
N LYS A 223 5.29 -22.27 -10.43
CA LYS A 223 5.79 -22.92 -9.21
C LYS A 223 4.75 -23.80 -8.52
N PHE A 224 3.47 -23.45 -8.60
CA PHE A 224 2.39 -24.27 -8.02
C PHE A 224 2.05 -25.48 -8.88
N ALA A 225 2.10 -25.34 -10.21
CA ALA A 225 1.95 -26.46 -11.12
C ALA A 225 3.05 -27.51 -10.95
N SER A 226 4.31 -27.09 -10.77
CA SER A 226 5.44 -28.01 -10.60
C SER A 226 5.48 -28.75 -9.26
N ARG A 227 4.74 -28.29 -8.24
CA ARG A 227 4.64 -28.92 -6.91
C ARG A 227 3.56 -30.01 -6.81
N LYS A 228 2.78 -30.26 -7.87
CA LYS A 228 1.72 -31.27 -7.91
C LYS A 228 2.18 -32.67 -8.37
N ASN A 229 3.49 -32.94 -8.42
CA ASN A 229 4.07 -34.26 -8.69
C ASN A 229 4.86 -34.75 -7.49
#